data_AF-A0A941Y967-F1
#
_entry.id   AF-A0A941Y967-F1
#
_cell.length_a   1.000
_cell.length_b   1.000
_cell.length_c   1.000
_cell.angle_alpha   90.00
_cell.angle_beta   90.00
_cell.angle_gamma   90.00
#
_symmetry.space_group_name_H-M   'P 1'
#
loop_
_entity.id
_entity.type
_entity.pdbx_description
1 polymer ?
#
loop_
_entity_poly.entity_id
_entity_poly.type
_entity_poly.pdbx_seq_one_letter_code
_entity_poly.pdbx_strand_id
1 'polypeptide(L)'
;MAAGLALFGLQAFWGSKMVYPGWSQNYSPVQSGKDLITGGLGADQMLFALAGFREFIAGILWVRADSFFESGNYDAILPIIRLVTFLDPHEIDVYATGMWHIGYNFTDEEQRSDRRYLPSALALGEEGAKQNPNTYELYFETGWLWYHKIDDNYDKAVYWMEQADSKQDILLQPARRNLLSRLYERNGEIDKALNHWYTVYDIAQAAYDEDKDRRNYQLRQNRDTIENNLDTLLIRMSQRGYFAEKENRSLEGYDVNPPFDVGFSVKVTVTDERVIRVQGNWNVLSIGSRIRCVLRDANFPNVIPGGDNWDKGATVNFDPDRQSTYMQEQLFVRNQRFDKTIDMSRDPTMYPFFGDNYVLEFYYNPRSAPEHIQDKFGWNGEGMTDKENPTNMRTDIRPGMKCLYLSLPISKDQILLRGKYRGTTPVIKSAGYHDTEKDYTHTATGEPDIPILRGQ
;
A
#
# COMPACT_ATOMS: atom_id res chain seq x y z
N MET A 1 33.31 -39.74 14.17
CA MET A 1 34.00 -39.27 12.93
C MET A 1 33.47 -39.91 11.64
N ALA A 2 33.16 -41.21 11.60
CA ALA A 2 32.71 -41.85 10.34
C ALA A 2 31.33 -41.37 9.81
N ALA A 3 30.38 -41.03 10.68
CA ALA A 3 29.04 -40.58 10.26
C ALA A 3 29.04 -39.16 9.63
N GLY A 4 29.93 -38.27 10.08
CA GLY A 4 30.07 -36.93 9.51
C GLY A 4 30.65 -36.97 8.09
N LEU A 5 31.67 -37.81 7.85
CA LEU A 5 32.28 -37.99 6.54
C LEU A 5 31.31 -38.57 5.49
N ALA A 6 30.39 -39.45 5.91
CA ALA A 6 29.35 -39.99 5.03
C ALA A 6 28.30 -38.92 4.64
N LEU A 7 27.92 -38.05 5.58
CA LEU A 7 27.03 -36.91 5.35
C LEU A 7 27.64 -35.86 4.41
N PHE A 8 28.93 -35.53 4.61
CA PHE A 8 29.67 -34.63 3.73
C PHE A 8 29.84 -35.21 2.31
N GLY A 9 30.09 -36.52 2.19
CA GLY A 9 30.16 -37.20 0.89
C GLY A 9 28.83 -37.19 0.14
N LEU A 10 27.71 -37.40 0.84
CA LEU A 10 26.36 -37.34 0.28
C LEU A 10 25.97 -35.91 -0.14
N GLN A 11 26.30 -34.90 0.67
CA GLN A 11 26.06 -33.50 0.33
C GLN A 11 26.93 -33.02 -0.84
N ALA A 12 28.21 -33.41 -0.89
CA ALA A 12 29.09 -33.09 -2.01
C ALA A 12 28.63 -33.75 -3.32
N PHE A 13 28.11 -34.98 -3.24
CA PHE A 13 27.50 -35.66 -4.39
C PHE A 13 26.24 -34.94 -4.87
N TRP A 14 25.34 -34.55 -3.96
CA TRP A 14 24.12 -33.79 -4.29
C TRP A 14 24.44 -32.41 -4.89
N GLY A 15 25.35 -31.66 -4.28
CA GLY A 15 25.76 -30.34 -4.75
C GLY A 15 26.39 -30.37 -6.15
N SER A 16 27.30 -31.32 -6.40
CA SER A 16 28.04 -31.40 -7.66
C SER A 16 27.26 -32.06 -8.81
N LYS A 17 26.36 -33.01 -8.53
CA LYS A 17 25.64 -33.78 -9.55
C LYS A 17 24.19 -33.35 -9.78
N MET A 18 23.54 -32.68 -8.83
CA MET A 18 22.15 -32.23 -8.98
C MET A 18 22.01 -30.71 -8.96
N VAL A 19 22.61 -30.03 -7.99
CA VAL A 19 22.44 -28.58 -7.82
C VAL A 19 23.24 -27.79 -8.86
N TYR A 20 24.52 -28.09 -9.04
CA TYR A 20 25.39 -27.35 -9.96
C TYR A 20 24.96 -27.45 -11.43
N PRO A 21 24.60 -28.63 -11.98
CA PRO A 21 24.09 -28.70 -13.35
C PRO A 21 22.76 -27.94 -13.51
N GLY A 22 21.83 -28.06 -12.55
CA GLY A 22 20.54 -27.36 -12.59
C GLY A 22 20.66 -25.84 -12.48
N TRP A 23 21.60 -25.34 -11.67
CA TRP A 23 21.88 -23.91 -11.56
C TRP A 23 22.59 -23.36 -12.79
N SER A 24 23.62 -24.06 -13.28
CA SER A 24 24.39 -23.66 -14.47
C SER A 24 23.52 -23.58 -15.72
N GLN A 25 22.58 -24.51 -15.88
CA GLN A 25 21.70 -24.56 -17.05
C GLN A 25 20.59 -23.50 -17.04
N ASN A 26 20.09 -23.12 -15.85
CA ASN A 26 18.88 -22.30 -15.74
C ASN A 26 19.11 -20.89 -15.19
N TYR A 27 20.25 -20.62 -14.54
CA TYR A 27 20.44 -19.41 -13.73
C TYR A 27 21.85 -18.79 -13.82
N SER A 28 22.79 -19.35 -14.59
CA SER A 28 24.14 -18.78 -14.73
C SER A 28 24.17 -17.67 -15.79
N PRO A 29 24.48 -16.41 -15.44
CA PRO A 29 24.54 -15.32 -16.40
C PRO A 29 25.95 -15.27 -17.02
N VAL A 30 26.17 -16.02 -18.09
CA VAL A 30 27.38 -15.85 -18.92
C VAL A 30 26.97 -15.45 -20.34
N GLN A 31 26.90 -14.14 -20.56
CA GLN A 31 27.17 -13.54 -21.87
C GLN A 31 28.46 -12.73 -21.76
N SER A 32 29.42 -13.08 -22.62
CA SER A 32 30.63 -12.32 -22.91
C SER A 32 31.73 -12.29 -21.84
N GLY A 33 32.23 -13.48 -21.48
CA GLY A 33 33.68 -13.74 -21.47
C GLY A 33 34.61 -12.88 -20.61
N LYS A 34 34.17 -12.38 -19.46
CA LYS A 34 35.07 -11.93 -18.38
C LYS A 34 34.57 -12.41 -17.03
N ASP A 35 35.06 -13.58 -16.65
CA ASP A 35 34.90 -14.12 -15.31
C ASP A 35 35.67 -13.26 -14.29
N LEU A 36 34.94 -12.56 -13.42
CA LEU A 36 35.53 -11.89 -12.25
C LEU A 36 36.00 -12.90 -11.17
N ILE A 37 35.80 -14.20 -11.41
CA ILE A 37 36.09 -15.30 -10.48
C ILE A 37 36.78 -16.45 -11.25
N THR A 38 37.97 -16.20 -11.80
CA THR A 38 38.82 -17.26 -12.36
C THR A 38 40.16 -17.34 -11.66
N GLY A 39 40.10 -17.86 -10.44
CA GLY A 39 41.22 -18.52 -9.75
C GLY A 39 40.61 -19.71 -9.01
N GLY A 40 40.73 -20.91 -9.59
CA GLY A 40 39.91 -22.07 -9.27
C GLY A 40 39.86 -22.45 -7.79
N LEU A 41 38.67 -22.38 -7.22
CA LEU A 41 38.28 -23.10 -6.00
C LEU A 41 37.35 -24.24 -6.43
N GLY A 42 37.62 -25.47 -5.96
CA GLY A 42 36.69 -26.59 -6.14
C GLY A 42 35.31 -26.27 -5.56
N ALA A 43 34.22 -26.91 -6.02
CA ALA A 43 32.87 -26.60 -5.54
C ALA A 43 32.71 -26.70 -4.01
N ASP A 44 33.49 -27.57 -3.37
CA ASP A 44 33.65 -27.73 -1.93
C ASP A 44 34.42 -26.57 -1.28
N GLN A 45 35.47 -26.08 -1.93
CA GLN A 45 36.23 -24.89 -1.51
C GLN A 45 35.46 -23.59 -1.78
N MET A 46 34.63 -23.55 -2.82
CA MET A 46 33.69 -22.48 -3.10
C MET A 46 32.58 -22.49 -2.06
N LEU A 47 32.06 -23.65 -1.65
CA LEU A 47 31.12 -23.77 -0.54
C LEU A 47 31.74 -23.37 0.81
N PHE A 48 33.01 -23.72 1.05
CA PHE A 48 33.77 -23.32 2.25
C PHE A 48 34.14 -21.82 2.25
N ALA A 49 34.52 -21.28 1.09
CA ALA A 49 34.77 -19.85 0.92
C ALA A 49 33.45 -19.06 1.01
N LEU A 50 32.37 -19.55 0.41
CA LEU A 50 31.01 -19.03 0.61
C LEU A 50 30.62 -19.11 2.08
N ALA A 51 30.97 -20.17 2.82
CA ALA A 51 30.67 -20.24 4.25
C ALA A 51 31.40 -19.16 5.09
N GLY A 52 32.61 -18.73 4.68
CA GLY A 52 33.38 -17.67 5.35
C GLY A 52 33.22 -16.25 4.77
N PHE A 53 32.68 -16.12 3.56
CA PHE A 53 32.54 -14.87 2.80
C PHE A 53 31.12 -14.64 2.24
N ARG A 54 30.10 -15.39 2.68
CA ARG A 54 28.70 -15.25 2.21
C ARG A 54 28.20 -13.81 2.33
N GLU A 55 28.49 -13.16 3.45
CA GLU A 55 28.08 -11.78 3.74
C GLU A 55 28.80 -10.80 2.80
N PHE A 56 30.08 -11.02 2.53
CA PHE A 56 30.83 -10.23 1.55
C PHE A 56 30.28 -10.38 0.12
N ILE A 57 29.93 -11.61 -0.28
CA ILE A 57 29.35 -11.89 -1.60
C ILE A 57 27.93 -11.33 -1.69
N ALA A 58 27.15 -11.44 -0.63
CA ALA A 58 25.83 -10.81 -0.50
C ALA A 58 25.95 -9.29 -0.72
N GLY A 59 26.93 -8.63 -0.08
CA GLY A 59 27.23 -7.21 -0.30
C GLY A 59 27.58 -6.87 -1.75
N ILE A 60 28.44 -7.67 -2.41
CA ILE A 60 28.77 -7.44 -3.84
C ILE A 60 27.53 -7.59 -4.73
N LEU A 61 26.73 -8.64 -4.49
CA LEU A 61 25.51 -8.90 -5.25
C LEU A 61 24.50 -7.76 -5.07
N TRP A 62 24.37 -7.27 -3.84
CA TRP A 62 23.46 -6.17 -3.51
C TRP A 62 23.89 -4.84 -4.14
N VAL A 63 25.18 -4.50 -4.11
CA VAL A 63 25.71 -3.34 -4.84
C VAL A 63 25.42 -3.44 -6.35
N ARG A 64 25.43 -4.65 -6.93
CA ARG A 64 25.03 -4.84 -8.33
C ARG A 64 23.53 -4.71 -8.55
N ALA A 65 22.71 -5.06 -7.56
CA ALA A 65 21.26 -4.92 -7.63
C ALA A 65 20.83 -3.48 -7.92
N ASP A 66 21.58 -2.49 -7.41
CA ASP A 66 21.35 -1.07 -7.64
C ASP A 66 21.23 -0.72 -9.13
N SER A 67 22.16 -1.19 -9.96
CA SER A 67 22.11 -0.97 -11.41
C SER A 67 20.86 -1.57 -12.08
N PHE A 68 20.33 -2.67 -11.53
CA PHE A 68 19.10 -3.27 -12.03
C PHE A 68 17.87 -2.47 -11.59
N PHE A 69 17.86 -1.91 -10.37
CA PHE A 69 16.82 -1.01 -9.90
C PHE A 69 16.76 0.26 -10.77
N GLU A 70 17.92 0.86 -11.07
CA GLU A 70 18.01 2.03 -11.94
C GLU A 70 17.51 1.74 -13.37
N SER A 71 17.82 0.55 -13.90
CA SER A 71 17.40 0.14 -15.25
C SER A 71 15.95 -0.34 -15.34
N GLY A 72 15.26 -0.54 -14.21
CA GLY A 72 13.91 -1.11 -14.16
C GLY A 72 13.82 -2.59 -14.56
N ASN A 73 14.95 -3.32 -14.59
CA ASN A 73 14.97 -4.75 -14.93
C ASN A 73 14.61 -5.61 -13.71
N TYR A 74 13.34 -5.54 -13.32
CA TYR A 74 12.83 -6.15 -12.11
C TYR A 74 12.85 -7.69 -12.11
N ASP A 75 12.71 -8.32 -13.27
CA ASP A 75 12.83 -9.79 -13.41
C ASP A 75 14.23 -10.29 -13.01
N ALA A 76 15.27 -9.50 -13.26
CA ALA A 76 16.64 -9.83 -12.85
C ALA A 76 16.91 -9.57 -11.35
N ILE A 77 16.12 -8.72 -10.71
CA ILE A 77 16.30 -8.31 -9.31
C ILE A 77 15.77 -9.37 -8.35
N LEU A 78 14.61 -9.96 -8.64
CA LEU A 78 13.97 -10.93 -7.75
C LEU A 78 14.90 -12.10 -7.36
N PRO A 79 15.64 -12.73 -8.30
CA PRO A 79 16.62 -13.76 -7.94
C PRO A 79 17.78 -13.23 -7.08
N ILE A 80 18.22 -11.98 -7.30
CA ILE A 80 19.29 -11.35 -6.52
C ILE A 80 18.83 -11.13 -5.08
N ILE A 81 17.63 -10.56 -4.88
CA ILE A 81 17.04 -10.40 -3.55
C ILE A 81 17.03 -11.74 -2.83
N ARG A 82 16.51 -12.81 -3.47
CA ARG A 82 16.45 -14.13 -2.83
C ARG A 82 17.83 -14.71 -2.51
N LEU A 83 18.80 -14.52 -3.40
CA LEU A 83 20.15 -15.03 -3.22
C LEU A 83 20.85 -14.30 -2.07
N VAL A 84 20.72 -12.98 -2.00
CA VAL A 84 21.29 -12.16 -0.93
C VAL A 84 20.67 -12.54 0.41
N THR A 85 19.34 -12.62 0.52
CA THR A 85 18.67 -13.02 1.78
C THR A 85 19.02 -14.45 2.22
N PHE A 86 19.32 -15.34 1.28
CA PHE A 86 19.80 -16.68 1.59
C PHE A 86 21.26 -16.68 2.10
N LEU A 87 22.12 -15.86 1.49
CA LEU A 87 23.54 -15.77 1.85
C LEU A 87 23.74 -15.02 3.17
N ASP A 88 23.04 -13.92 3.36
CA ASP A 88 23.02 -13.10 4.57
C ASP A 88 21.57 -12.82 5.02
N PRO A 89 21.00 -13.68 5.88
CA PRO A 89 19.65 -13.47 6.41
C PRO A 89 19.55 -12.30 7.39
N HIS A 90 20.68 -11.73 7.83
CA HIS A 90 20.70 -10.60 8.75
C HIS A 90 20.87 -9.24 8.06
N GLU A 91 21.04 -9.23 6.74
CA GLU A 91 21.11 -8.01 5.94
C GLU A 91 19.74 -7.32 5.91
N ILE A 92 19.56 -6.26 6.69
CA ILE A 92 18.26 -5.58 6.83
C ILE A 92 17.87 -4.87 5.53
N ASP A 93 18.83 -4.25 4.84
CA ASP A 93 18.55 -3.39 3.69
C ASP A 93 17.95 -4.18 2.52
N VAL A 94 18.44 -5.40 2.25
CA VAL A 94 17.87 -6.24 1.17
C VAL A 94 16.40 -6.58 1.41
N TYR A 95 16.01 -6.84 2.67
CA TYR A 95 14.62 -7.14 3.01
C TYR A 95 13.75 -5.88 2.90
N ALA A 96 14.19 -4.76 3.49
CA ALA A 96 13.45 -3.50 3.48
C ALA A 96 13.30 -2.93 2.06
N THR A 97 14.42 -2.73 1.36
CA THR A 97 14.47 -2.18 0.01
C THR A 97 13.86 -3.14 -1.00
N GLY A 98 14.13 -4.45 -0.87
CA GLY A 98 13.51 -5.47 -1.73
C GLY A 98 11.99 -5.48 -1.61
N MET A 99 11.45 -5.48 -0.38
CA MET A 99 10.01 -5.39 -0.12
C MET A 99 9.43 -4.10 -0.71
N TRP A 100 10.11 -2.97 -0.52
CA TRP A 100 9.68 -1.69 -1.07
C TRP A 100 9.61 -1.72 -2.60
N HIS A 101 10.66 -2.19 -3.29
CA HIS A 101 10.62 -2.27 -4.75
C HIS A 101 9.53 -3.21 -5.26
N ILE A 102 9.40 -4.41 -4.69
CA ILE A 102 8.35 -5.38 -5.06
C ILE A 102 6.96 -4.79 -4.86
N GLY A 103 6.74 -4.08 -3.76
CA GLY A 103 5.46 -3.48 -3.44
C GLY A 103 5.14 -2.20 -4.21
N TYR A 104 6.14 -1.46 -4.71
CA TYR A 104 5.94 -0.12 -5.30
C TYR A 104 6.27 -0.01 -6.78
N ASN A 105 7.35 -0.64 -7.25
CA ASN A 105 7.99 -0.28 -8.50
C ASN A 105 7.85 -1.33 -9.61
N PHE A 106 7.23 -2.47 -9.32
CA PHE A 106 6.72 -3.38 -10.34
C PHE A 106 5.45 -2.76 -10.88
N THR A 107 5.58 -1.95 -11.93
CA THR A 107 4.49 -1.12 -12.47
C THR A 107 4.21 -1.38 -13.93
N ASP A 108 3.02 -0.99 -14.37
CA ASP A 108 2.69 -0.82 -15.79
C ASP A 108 3.32 0.47 -16.39
N GLU A 109 3.09 0.74 -17.67
CA GLU A 109 3.61 1.94 -18.36
C GLU A 109 3.13 3.26 -17.73
N GLU A 110 1.98 3.28 -17.04
CA GLU A 110 1.44 4.45 -16.34
C GLU A 110 1.91 4.53 -14.87
N GLN A 111 2.89 3.72 -14.47
CA GLN A 111 3.43 3.66 -13.10
C GLN A 111 2.41 3.16 -12.06
N ARG A 112 1.39 2.39 -12.49
CA ARG A 112 0.49 1.68 -11.58
C ARG A 112 1.16 0.38 -11.15
N SER A 113 1.39 0.28 -9.85
CA SER A 113 1.99 -0.91 -9.26
C SER A 113 1.10 -2.14 -9.33
N ASP A 114 1.71 -3.26 -9.68
CA ASP A 114 1.12 -4.58 -9.75
C ASP A 114 0.87 -5.15 -8.36
N ARG A 115 -0.41 -5.10 -7.99
CA ARG A 115 -0.91 -5.54 -6.69
C ARG A 115 -0.71 -7.03 -6.45
N ARG A 116 -0.50 -7.83 -7.50
CA ARG A 116 -0.24 -9.28 -7.38
C ARG A 116 1.09 -9.60 -6.71
N TYR A 117 2.03 -8.64 -6.67
CA TYR A 117 3.31 -8.76 -5.97
C TYR A 117 3.25 -8.39 -4.48
N LEU A 118 2.16 -7.76 -4.00
CA LEU A 118 2.05 -7.34 -2.60
C LEU A 118 2.15 -8.50 -1.60
N PRO A 119 1.52 -9.68 -1.81
CA PRO A 119 1.70 -10.81 -0.92
C PRO A 119 3.16 -11.26 -0.80
N SER A 120 3.92 -11.19 -1.90
CA SER A 120 5.34 -11.55 -1.94
C SER A 120 6.21 -10.56 -1.18
N ALA A 121 5.91 -9.26 -1.33
CA ALA A 121 6.57 -8.20 -0.56
C ALA A 121 6.31 -8.36 0.94
N LEU A 122 5.07 -8.64 1.33
CA LEU A 122 4.69 -8.87 2.72
C LEU A 122 5.36 -10.12 3.31
N ALA A 123 5.40 -11.22 2.56
CA ALA A 123 6.11 -12.43 2.98
C ALA A 123 7.61 -12.19 3.16
N LEU A 124 8.21 -11.34 2.32
CA LEU A 124 9.63 -10.95 2.43
C LEU A 124 9.86 -10.11 3.70
N GLY A 125 8.99 -9.13 3.98
CA GLY A 125 9.04 -8.35 5.21
C GLY A 125 8.89 -9.20 6.47
N GLU A 126 7.92 -10.13 6.48
CA GLU A 126 7.71 -11.07 7.57
C GLU A 126 8.91 -12.01 7.78
N GLU A 127 9.48 -12.55 6.69
CA GLU A 127 10.71 -13.35 6.75
C GLU A 127 11.86 -12.54 7.36
N GLY A 128 12.08 -11.33 6.86
CA GLY A 128 13.14 -10.44 7.35
C GLY A 128 12.98 -10.12 8.85
N ALA A 129 11.75 -9.78 9.29
CA ALA A 129 11.46 -9.50 10.70
C ALA A 129 11.72 -10.72 11.60
N LYS A 130 11.46 -11.94 11.11
CA LYS A 130 11.80 -13.18 11.84
C LYS A 130 13.30 -13.41 11.95
N GLN A 131 14.07 -13.10 10.90
CA GLN A 131 15.52 -13.23 10.92
C GLN A 131 16.20 -12.14 11.75
N ASN A 132 15.58 -10.97 11.88
CA ASN A 132 16.14 -9.81 12.58
C ASN A 132 15.21 -9.31 13.70
N PRO A 133 14.97 -10.12 14.76
CA PRO A 133 13.97 -9.81 15.79
C PRO A 133 14.37 -8.66 16.72
N ASN A 134 15.62 -8.24 16.71
CA ASN A 134 16.17 -7.25 17.63
C ASN A 134 16.11 -5.81 17.08
N THR A 135 15.83 -5.63 15.79
CA THR A 135 15.65 -4.30 15.18
C THR A 135 14.18 -3.95 15.07
N TYR A 136 13.84 -2.67 15.21
CA TYR A 136 12.52 -2.15 14.88
C TYR A 136 12.26 -2.10 13.37
N GLU A 137 13.33 -2.03 12.56
CA GLU A 137 13.26 -1.55 11.17
C GLU A 137 12.38 -2.43 10.29
N LEU A 138 12.58 -3.74 10.26
CA LEU A 138 11.77 -4.62 9.40
C LEU A 138 10.31 -4.74 9.85
N TYR A 139 10.03 -4.58 11.15
CA TYR A 139 8.65 -4.48 11.65
C TYR A 139 8.01 -3.17 11.19
N PHE A 140 8.74 -2.06 11.27
CA PHE A 140 8.28 -0.75 10.82
C PHE A 140 8.05 -0.73 9.31
N GLU A 141 9.00 -1.20 8.50
CA GLU A 141 8.88 -1.20 7.04
C GLU A 141 7.73 -2.11 6.57
N THR A 142 7.52 -3.26 7.25
CA THR A 142 6.37 -4.14 6.95
C THR A 142 5.06 -3.43 7.31
N GLY A 143 5.00 -2.78 8.48
CA GLY A 143 3.87 -1.94 8.87
C GLY A 143 3.63 -0.76 7.92
N TRP A 144 4.69 -0.18 7.36
CA TRP A 144 4.62 0.92 6.41
C TRP A 144 4.01 0.47 5.08
N LEU A 145 4.30 -0.75 4.60
CA LEU A 145 3.66 -1.31 3.42
C LEU A 145 2.14 -1.46 3.64
N TRP A 146 1.71 -1.95 4.81
CA TRP A 146 0.30 -2.01 5.17
C TRP A 146 -0.35 -0.63 5.26
N TYR A 147 0.31 0.30 5.94
CA TYR A 147 -0.20 1.66 6.18
C TYR A 147 -0.33 2.47 4.89
N HIS A 148 0.74 2.52 4.09
CA HIS A 148 0.85 3.47 2.98
C HIS A 148 0.52 2.85 1.62
N LYS A 149 0.95 1.61 1.35
CA LYS A 149 0.72 1.00 0.03
C LYS A 149 -0.65 0.36 -0.10
N ILE A 150 -1.03 -0.41 0.91
CA ILE A 150 -2.31 -1.11 0.96
C ILE A 150 -3.43 -0.15 1.36
N ASP A 151 -3.18 0.72 2.35
CA ASP A 151 -4.03 1.87 2.69
C ASP A 151 -5.51 1.47 2.91
N ASP A 152 -5.75 0.45 3.74
CA ASP A 152 -7.11 0.01 4.09
C ASP A 152 -7.15 -0.96 5.29
N ASN A 153 -6.19 -1.88 5.35
CA ASN A 153 -6.03 -2.85 6.45
C ASN A 153 -5.17 -2.26 7.58
N TYR A 154 -5.64 -1.18 8.18
CA TYR A 154 -4.88 -0.47 9.22
C TYR A 154 -4.67 -1.30 10.49
N ASP A 155 -5.50 -2.31 10.75
CA ASP A 155 -5.32 -3.27 11.85
C ASP A 155 -4.01 -4.05 11.71
N LYS A 156 -3.68 -4.49 10.50
CA LYS A 156 -2.41 -5.16 10.18
C LYS A 156 -1.23 -4.20 10.33
N ALA A 157 -1.39 -2.96 9.86
CA ALA A 157 -0.37 -1.94 10.04
C ALA A 157 -0.12 -1.66 11.53
N VAL A 158 -1.18 -1.51 12.35
CA VAL A 158 -1.08 -1.30 13.80
C VAL A 158 -0.30 -2.43 14.44
N TYR A 159 -0.64 -3.68 14.13
CA TYR A 159 0.06 -4.85 14.65
C TYR A 159 1.58 -4.77 14.40
N TRP A 160 2.00 -4.51 13.16
CA TRP A 160 3.42 -4.43 12.82
C TRP A 160 4.11 -3.22 13.46
N MET A 161 3.45 -2.07 13.52
CA MET A 161 3.99 -0.86 14.14
C MET A 161 4.08 -0.96 15.66
N GLU A 162 3.15 -1.64 16.34
CA GLU A 162 3.26 -1.95 17.77
C GLU A 162 4.46 -2.87 18.07
N GLN A 163 4.72 -3.85 17.19
CA GLN A 163 5.94 -4.67 17.32
C GLN A 163 7.20 -3.83 17.15
N ALA A 164 7.21 -2.88 16.21
CA ALA A 164 8.33 -1.95 16.03
C ALA A 164 8.52 -1.04 17.26
N ASP A 165 7.43 -0.46 17.79
CA ASP A 165 7.46 0.43 18.97
C ASP A 165 8.01 -0.26 20.23
N SER A 166 7.82 -1.58 20.34
CA SER A 166 8.33 -2.37 21.46
C SER A 166 9.86 -2.54 21.49
N LYS A 167 10.58 -2.20 20.40
CA LYS A 167 12.02 -2.38 20.29
C LYS A 167 12.78 -1.19 20.85
N GLN A 168 13.91 -1.44 21.52
CA GLN A 168 14.67 -0.36 22.19
C GLN A 168 15.33 0.62 21.21
N ASP A 169 15.71 0.16 20.02
CA ASP A 169 16.41 0.96 19.02
C ASP A 169 15.50 1.98 18.31
N ILE A 170 14.17 1.79 18.32
CA ILE A 170 13.21 2.80 17.80
C ILE A 170 13.22 4.10 18.61
N LEU A 171 13.72 4.07 19.87
CA LEU A 171 13.82 5.26 20.71
C LEU A 171 14.76 6.33 20.12
N LEU A 172 15.68 5.91 19.25
CA LEU A 172 16.57 6.79 18.50
C LEU A 172 15.89 7.41 17.26
N GLN A 173 14.65 7.02 16.95
CA GLN A 173 13.91 7.43 15.76
C GLN A 173 12.51 8.00 16.10
N PRO A 174 12.41 9.15 16.80
CA PRO A 174 11.14 9.70 17.27
C PRO A 174 10.10 9.91 16.16
N ALA A 175 10.55 10.33 14.96
CA ALA A 175 9.65 10.57 13.84
C ALA A 175 8.92 9.28 13.39
N ARG A 176 9.63 8.15 13.34
CA ARG A 176 9.03 6.85 13.00
C ARG A 176 8.08 6.38 14.09
N ARG A 177 8.47 6.57 15.34
CA ARG A 177 7.66 6.23 16.52
C ARG A 177 6.31 6.96 16.56
N ASN A 178 6.32 8.27 16.27
CA ASN A 178 5.13 9.12 16.32
C ASN A 178 4.04 8.70 15.30
N LEU A 179 4.38 7.95 14.24
CA LEU A 179 3.43 7.49 13.24
C LEU A 179 2.39 6.50 13.81
N LEU A 180 2.73 5.76 14.87
CA LEU A 180 1.81 4.82 15.49
C LEU A 180 0.56 5.53 16.04
N SER A 181 0.70 6.75 16.58
CA SER A 181 -0.46 7.54 17.02
C SER A 181 -1.41 7.84 15.87
N ARG A 182 -0.87 8.30 14.73
CA ARG A 182 -1.67 8.58 13.51
C ARG A 182 -2.33 7.31 12.99
N LEU A 183 -1.63 6.20 13.08
CA LEU A 183 -2.13 4.92 12.63
C LEU A 183 -3.28 4.40 13.51
N TYR A 184 -3.24 4.61 14.83
CA TYR A 184 -4.39 4.35 15.69
C TYR A 184 -5.61 5.19 15.28
N GLU A 185 -5.42 6.47 14.91
CA GLU A 185 -6.52 7.30 14.37
C GLU A 185 -7.10 6.68 13.09
N ARG A 186 -6.22 6.27 12.16
CA ARG A 186 -6.60 5.59 10.90
C ARG A 186 -7.26 4.24 11.14
N ASN A 187 -6.93 3.55 12.22
CA ASN A 187 -7.58 2.29 12.60
C ASN A 187 -8.89 2.51 13.39
N GLY A 188 -9.24 3.76 13.70
CA GLY A 188 -10.43 4.11 14.49
C GLY A 188 -10.27 3.92 16.01
N GLU A 189 -9.05 3.71 16.48
CA GLU A 189 -8.72 3.49 17.90
C GLU A 189 -8.31 4.80 18.58
N ILE A 190 -9.21 5.78 18.61
CA ILE A 190 -8.90 7.18 18.95
C ILE A 190 -8.36 7.34 20.38
N ASP A 191 -8.85 6.53 21.34
CA ASP A 191 -8.29 6.51 22.69
C ASP A 191 -6.85 6.03 22.74
N LYS A 192 -6.51 5.00 21.94
CA LYS A 192 -5.12 4.53 21.84
C LYS A 192 -4.24 5.60 21.22
N ALA A 193 -4.73 6.28 20.19
CA ALA A 193 -4.02 7.41 19.59
C ALA A 193 -3.73 8.50 20.63
N LEU A 194 -4.73 8.91 21.40
CA LEU A 194 -4.59 9.94 22.44
C LEU A 194 -3.59 9.51 23.52
N ASN A 195 -3.72 8.29 24.05
CA ASN A 195 -2.82 7.76 25.08
C ASN A 195 -1.38 7.64 24.57
N HIS A 196 -1.19 7.19 23.33
CA HIS A 196 0.12 7.09 22.72
C HIS A 196 0.74 8.48 22.49
N TRP A 197 -0.06 9.47 22.06
CA TRP A 197 0.41 10.87 21.96
C TRP A 197 0.92 11.42 23.28
N TYR A 198 0.18 11.23 24.39
CA TYR A 198 0.67 11.59 25.72
C TYR A 198 1.97 10.87 26.08
N THR A 199 2.07 9.58 25.78
CA THR A 199 3.28 8.79 26.05
C THR A 199 4.50 9.35 25.32
N VAL A 200 4.39 9.62 24.01
CA VAL A 200 5.52 10.18 23.24
C VAL A 200 5.80 11.64 23.60
N TYR A 201 4.78 12.40 24.03
CA TYR A 201 4.96 13.75 24.55
C TYR A 201 5.76 13.75 25.85
N ASP A 202 5.41 12.91 26.82
CA ASP A 202 6.11 12.81 28.10
C ASP A 202 7.60 12.45 27.90
N ILE A 203 7.88 11.54 26.96
CA ILE A 203 9.24 11.16 26.58
C ILE A 203 9.99 12.33 25.92
N ALA A 204 9.35 13.01 24.97
CA ALA A 204 9.96 14.16 24.29
C ALA A 204 10.20 15.34 25.24
N GLN A 205 9.27 15.58 26.16
CA GLN A 205 9.35 16.59 27.20
C GLN A 205 10.48 16.29 28.18
N ALA A 206 10.59 15.05 28.67
CA ALA A 206 11.69 14.63 29.53
C ALA A 206 13.07 14.83 28.85
N ALA A 207 13.21 14.41 27.59
CA ALA A 207 14.44 14.62 26.83
C ALA A 207 14.76 16.12 26.64
N TYR A 208 13.75 16.95 26.40
CA TYR A 208 13.92 18.40 26.30
C TYR A 208 14.35 19.04 27.64
N ASP A 209 13.80 18.57 28.77
CA ASP A 209 14.15 19.07 30.10
C ASP A 209 15.55 18.64 30.56
N GLU A 210 16.05 17.50 30.08
CA GLU A 210 17.45 17.08 30.28
C GLU A 210 18.45 18.02 29.60
N ASP A 211 18.07 18.67 28.49
CA ASP A 211 18.85 19.74 27.86
C ASP A 211 18.71 21.06 28.65
N LYS A 212 19.46 21.14 29.77
CA LYS A 212 19.44 22.29 30.70
C LYS A 212 19.67 23.64 30.03
N ASP A 213 20.44 23.68 28.94
CA ASP A 213 20.75 24.91 28.21
C ASP A 213 19.70 25.23 27.13
N ARG A 214 18.78 24.30 26.83
CA ARG A 214 17.71 24.41 25.83
C ARG A 214 18.19 24.78 24.43
N ARG A 215 19.42 24.38 24.10
CA ARG A 215 20.11 24.69 22.84
C ARG A 215 19.83 23.65 21.76
N ASN A 216 19.39 22.46 22.11
CA ASN A 216 19.08 21.39 21.17
C ASN A 216 17.77 21.70 20.43
N TYR A 217 17.91 22.26 19.23
CA TYR A 217 16.79 22.59 18.36
C TYR A 217 15.94 21.36 17.98
N GLN A 218 16.57 20.20 17.79
CA GLN A 218 15.88 18.97 17.39
C GLN A 218 14.92 18.46 18.47
N LEU A 219 15.34 18.53 19.75
CA LEU A 219 14.48 18.11 20.87
C LEU A 219 13.27 19.02 21.02
N ARG A 220 13.48 20.35 20.91
CA ARG A 220 12.40 21.34 20.93
C ARG A 220 11.41 21.10 19.80
N GLN A 221 11.90 20.96 18.57
CA GLN A 221 11.08 20.75 17.39
C GLN A 221 10.27 19.46 17.49
N ASN A 222 10.86 18.37 17.96
CA ASN A 222 10.17 17.11 18.14
C ASN A 222 9.03 17.24 19.16
N ARG A 223 9.30 17.83 20.33
CA ARG A 223 8.28 18.10 21.35
C ARG A 223 7.15 18.98 20.80
N ASP A 224 7.47 20.11 20.19
CA ASP A 224 6.47 21.06 19.67
C ASP A 224 5.59 20.43 18.59
N THR A 225 6.17 19.58 17.75
CA THR A 225 5.43 18.84 16.73
C THR A 225 4.45 17.86 17.37
N ILE A 226 4.87 17.15 18.42
CA ILE A 226 4.02 16.22 19.16
C ILE A 226 2.89 16.95 19.88
N GLU A 227 3.21 18.05 20.58
CA GLU A 227 2.24 18.91 21.27
C GLU A 227 1.16 19.41 20.30
N ASN A 228 1.57 19.98 19.17
CA ASN A 228 0.64 20.45 18.14
C ASN A 228 -0.23 19.33 17.57
N ASN A 229 0.31 18.13 17.37
CA ASN A 229 -0.47 16.98 16.91
C ASN A 229 -1.50 16.52 17.96
N LEU A 230 -1.11 16.49 19.23
CA LEU A 230 -1.98 16.16 20.36
C LEU A 230 -3.12 17.18 20.50
N ASP A 231 -2.81 18.47 20.46
CA ASP A 231 -3.79 19.56 20.50
C ASP A 231 -4.78 19.45 19.34
N THR A 232 -4.26 19.20 18.13
CA THR A 232 -5.09 19.01 16.94
C THR A 232 -6.02 17.81 17.09
N LEU A 233 -5.53 16.69 17.65
CA LEU A 233 -6.38 15.53 17.91
C LEU A 233 -7.51 15.87 18.89
N LEU A 234 -7.20 16.55 20.00
CA LEU A 234 -8.21 16.96 21.00
C LEU A 234 -9.28 17.86 20.40
N ILE A 235 -8.89 18.83 19.58
CA ILE A 235 -9.82 19.70 18.85
C ILE A 235 -10.72 18.86 17.95
N ARG A 236 -10.16 17.94 17.16
CA ARG A 236 -10.93 17.10 16.25
C ARG A 236 -11.89 16.18 17.00
N MET A 237 -11.44 15.55 18.09
CA MET A 237 -12.29 14.74 18.97
C MET A 237 -13.52 15.53 19.43
N SER A 238 -13.35 16.82 19.75
CA SER A 238 -14.49 17.69 20.04
C SER A 238 -15.32 17.99 18.79
N GLN A 239 -14.73 18.56 17.74
CA GLN A 239 -15.42 19.05 16.53
C GLN A 239 -16.28 18.01 15.83
N ARG A 240 -15.75 16.80 15.69
CA ARG A 240 -16.42 15.71 14.98
C ARG A 240 -17.29 14.84 15.92
N GLY A 241 -17.40 15.19 17.20
CA GLY A 241 -18.39 14.63 18.13
C GLY A 241 -18.00 13.39 18.92
N TYR A 242 -16.71 13.02 18.98
CA TYR A 242 -16.24 11.80 19.64
C TYR A 242 -16.69 11.65 21.09
N PHE A 243 -16.63 12.73 21.89
CA PHE A 243 -17.07 12.72 23.29
C PHE A 243 -18.59 12.58 23.42
N ALA A 244 -19.36 13.18 22.51
CA ALA A 244 -20.80 13.01 22.49
C ALA A 244 -21.18 11.56 22.17
N GLU A 245 -20.54 10.93 21.19
CA GLU A 245 -20.79 9.52 20.87
C GLU A 245 -20.50 8.60 22.07
N LYS A 246 -19.39 8.82 22.77
CA LYS A 246 -19.05 8.06 23.99
C LYS A 246 -20.10 8.16 25.09
N GLU A 247 -20.71 9.33 25.21
CA GLU A 247 -21.75 9.61 26.21
C GLU A 247 -23.16 9.29 25.69
N ASN A 248 -23.29 8.71 24.49
CA ASN A 248 -24.55 8.49 23.77
C ASN A 248 -25.40 9.77 23.63
N ARG A 249 -24.74 10.92 23.48
CA ARG A 249 -25.39 12.21 23.20
C ARG A 249 -25.59 12.41 21.69
N SER A 250 -26.50 13.31 21.36
CA SER A 250 -26.77 13.72 19.98
C SER A 250 -25.52 14.35 19.33
N LEU A 251 -25.32 14.05 18.05
CA LEU A 251 -24.32 14.68 17.19
C LEU A 251 -24.81 15.98 16.53
N GLU A 252 -26.01 16.45 16.85
CA GLU A 252 -26.53 17.72 16.36
C GLU A 252 -25.59 18.89 16.74
N GLY A 253 -25.23 19.71 15.74
CA GLY A 253 -24.32 20.85 15.93
C GLY A 253 -22.83 20.53 15.82
N TYR A 254 -22.44 19.26 15.68
CA TYR A 254 -21.06 18.87 15.37
C TYR A 254 -20.79 18.88 13.87
N ASP A 255 -19.52 18.97 13.46
CA ASP A 255 -19.15 19.14 12.04
C ASP A 255 -19.63 17.98 11.14
N VAL A 256 -19.78 16.80 11.70
CA VAL A 256 -20.30 15.59 11.02
C VAL A 256 -21.83 15.61 10.81
N ASN A 257 -22.56 16.57 11.40
CA ASN A 257 -24.01 16.63 11.35
C ASN A 257 -24.52 18.04 10.93
N PRO A 258 -25.40 18.16 9.90
CA PRO A 258 -25.96 17.08 9.10
C PRO A 258 -24.89 16.41 8.21
N PRO A 259 -25.06 15.11 7.90
CA PRO A 259 -24.16 14.40 6.99
C PRO A 259 -24.05 15.09 5.64
N PHE A 260 -22.83 15.19 5.13
CA PHE A 260 -22.52 15.75 3.83
C PHE A 260 -22.94 14.79 2.72
N ASP A 261 -23.69 15.31 1.75
CA ASP A 261 -24.15 14.56 0.60
C ASP A 261 -23.05 14.50 -0.47
N VAL A 262 -22.43 13.33 -0.60
CA VAL A 262 -21.32 13.11 -1.53
C VAL A 262 -21.78 12.98 -2.98
N GLY A 263 -23.07 12.67 -3.22
CA GLY A 263 -23.68 12.56 -4.55
C GLY A 263 -22.87 11.72 -5.53
N PHE A 264 -22.41 10.54 -5.10
CA PHE A 264 -21.52 9.73 -5.92
C PHE A 264 -22.26 9.14 -7.12
N SER A 265 -21.72 9.39 -8.31
CA SER A 265 -22.19 8.79 -9.55
C SER A 265 -21.03 8.60 -10.52
N VAL A 266 -21.12 7.58 -11.37
CA VAL A 266 -20.05 7.24 -12.30
C VAL A 266 -20.56 6.72 -13.65
N LYS A 267 -19.82 7.07 -14.71
CA LYS A 267 -19.91 6.53 -16.07
C LYS A 267 -18.56 5.97 -16.47
N VAL A 268 -18.58 4.79 -17.03
CA VAL A 268 -17.42 4.08 -17.55
C VAL A 268 -17.66 3.85 -19.03
N THR A 269 -16.70 4.28 -19.84
CA THR A 269 -16.76 4.16 -21.29
C THR A 269 -15.57 3.34 -21.75
N VAL A 270 -15.79 2.23 -22.45
CA VAL A 270 -14.70 1.48 -23.07
C VAL A 270 -14.36 2.16 -24.40
N THR A 271 -13.27 2.91 -24.42
CA THR A 271 -12.88 3.76 -25.55
C THR A 271 -12.09 2.99 -26.60
N ASP A 272 -11.32 1.99 -26.16
CA ASP A 272 -10.54 1.09 -27.02
C ASP A 272 -10.37 -0.27 -26.30
N GLU A 273 -9.80 -1.27 -26.96
CA GLU A 273 -9.51 -2.57 -26.35
C GLU A 273 -8.62 -2.39 -25.11
N ARG A 274 -9.12 -2.82 -23.93
CA ARG A 274 -8.46 -2.65 -22.61
C ARG A 274 -8.28 -1.19 -22.17
N VAL A 275 -8.94 -0.23 -22.81
CA VAL A 275 -8.88 1.18 -22.41
C VAL A 275 -10.25 1.64 -21.93
N ILE A 276 -10.31 2.09 -20.68
CA ILE A 276 -11.54 2.62 -20.08
C ILE A 276 -11.37 4.08 -19.68
N ARG A 277 -12.38 4.89 -19.94
CA ARG A 277 -12.52 6.24 -19.38
C ARG A 277 -13.56 6.23 -18.28
N VAL A 278 -13.16 6.66 -17.10
CA VAL A 278 -13.97 6.69 -15.90
C VAL A 278 -14.26 8.14 -15.53
N GLN A 279 -15.54 8.51 -15.54
CA GLN A 279 -16.00 9.87 -15.30
C GLN A 279 -17.09 9.88 -14.24
N GLY A 280 -17.08 10.84 -13.32
CA GLY A 280 -18.11 10.87 -12.29
C GLY A 280 -18.12 12.10 -11.42
N ASN A 281 -19.05 12.10 -10.48
CA ASN A 281 -19.24 13.16 -9.50
C ASN A 281 -18.93 12.64 -8.09
N TRP A 282 -18.39 13.54 -7.29
CA TRP A 282 -18.13 13.41 -5.87
C TRP A 282 -18.14 14.81 -5.29
N ASN A 283 -19.24 15.23 -4.67
CA ASN A 283 -19.57 16.63 -4.35
C ASN A 283 -18.62 17.34 -3.36
N VAL A 284 -17.51 16.72 -2.97
CA VAL A 284 -16.46 17.34 -2.15
C VAL A 284 -15.63 18.30 -3.00
N LEU A 285 -15.61 19.57 -2.60
CA LEU A 285 -14.79 20.62 -3.24
C LEU A 285 -13.32 20.51 -2.87
N SER A 286 -13.03 20.13 -1.62
CA SER A 286 -11.68 20.06 -1.10
C SER A 286 -10.82 19.09 -1.89
N ILE A 287 -9.64 19.55 -2.28
CA ILE A 287 -8.62 18.70 -2.92
C ILE A 287 -8.20 17.60 -1.96
N GLY A 288 -8.00 16.39 -2.47
CA GLY A 288 -7.42 15.28 -1.72
C GLY A 288 -8.30 14.03 -1.64
N SER A 289 -9.58 14.11 -2.01
CA SER A 289 -10.39 12.91 -2.19
C SER A 289 -9.87 12.09 -3.39
N ARG A 290 -9.65 10.81 -3.15
CA ARG A 290 -9.27 9.84 -4.17
C ARG A 290 -10.18 8.62 -4.04
N ILE A 291 -10.98 8.36 -5.07
CA ILE A 291 -11.89 7.21 -5.09
C ILE A 291 -11.11 6.04 -5.69
N ARG A 292 -11.00 4.95 -4.95
CA ARG A 292 -10.33 3.74 -5.43
C ARG A 292 -11.21 3.09 -6.50
N CYS A 293 -10.65 2.86 -7.67
CA CYS A 293 -11.26 2.11 -8.76
C CYS A 293 -10.51 0.79 -8.91
N VAL A 294 -11.22 -0.33 -8.80
CA VAL A 294 -10.63 -1.68 -8.95
C VAL A 294 -11.32 -2.40 -10.08
N LEU A 295 -10.56 -2.85 -11.09
CA LEU A 295 -11.04 -3.78 -12.12
C LEU A 295 -10.39 -5.13 -11.87
N ARG A 296 -11.19 -6.15 -11.64
CA ARG A 296 -10.70 -7.51 -11.37
C ARG A 296 -11.63 -8.58 -11.93
N ASP A 297 -11.13 -9.81 -12.05
CA ASP A 297 -11.98 -10.97 -12.36
C ASP A 297 -13.13 -11.08 -11.37
N ALA A 298 -14.33 -11.43 -11.84
CA ALA A 298 -15.50 -11.54 -10.99
C ALA A 298 -15.34 -12.65 -9.93
N ASN A 299 -14.65 -13.73 -10.29
CA ASN A 299 -14.35 -14.90 -9.45
C ASN A 299 -12.94 -14.86 -8.83
N PHE A 300 -12.33 -13.67 -8.71
CA PHE A 300 -11.02 -13.52 -8.08
C PHE A 300 -11.00 -14.21 -6.69
N PRO A 301 -9.96 -14.97 -6.33
CA PRO A 301 -9.96 -15.76 -5.11
C PRO A 301 -9.88 -14.88 -3.86
N ASN A 302 -10.65 -15.22 -2.81
CA ASN A 302 -10.60 -14.59 -1.48
C ASN A 302 -10.84 -13.07 -1.48
N VAL A 303 -11.79 -12.61 -2.30
CA VAL A 303 -12.12 -11.19 -2.45
C VAL A 303 -12.59 -10.56 -1.16
N ILE A 304 -11.99 -9.41 -0.84
CA ILE A 304 -12.50 -8.44 0.11
C ILE A 304 -12.98 -7.22 -0.69
N PRO A 305 -14.25 -6.80 -0.58
CA PRO A 305 -14.73 -5.65 -1.35
C PRO A 305 -13.87 -4.39 -1.12
N GLY A 306 -13.51 -3.69 -2.19
CA GLY A 306 -12.67 -2.49 -2.14
C GLY A 306 -11.19 -2.75 -1.84
N GLY A 307 -10.75 -4.01 -1.78
CA GLY A 307 -9.38 -4.40 -1.50
C GLY A 307 -9.09 -5.85 -1.89
N ASP A 308 -8.23 -6.51 -1.13
CA ASP A 308 -8.00 -7.95 -1.21
C ASP A 308 -7.46 -8.47 0.13
N ASN A 309 -7.41 -9.79 0.33
CA ASN A 309 -6.55 -10.33 1.38
C ASN A 309 -5.08 -10.33 0.91
N TRP A 310 -4.26 -9.42 1.44
CA TRP A 310 -2.87 -9.28 1.03
C TRP A 310 -1.91 -10.26 1.73
N ASP A 311 -2.33 -10.93 2.82
CA ASP A 311 -1.47 -11.83 3.62
C ASP A 311 -1.59 -13.33 3.25
N LYS A 312 -2.12 -13.64 2.05
CA LYS A 312 -2.45 -15.00 1.60
C LYS A 312 -1.27 -15.99 1.47
N GLY A 313 -0.02 -15.53 1.59
CA GLY A 313 1.17 -16.35 1.36
C GLY A 313 2.18 -16.24 2.50
N ALA A 314 2.55 -17.37 3.10
CA ALA A 314 3.60 -17.44 4.13
C ALA A 314 5.02 -17.58 3.56
N THR A 315 5.15 -17.75 2.24
CA THR A 315 6.44 -17.95 1.56
C THR A 315 6.66 -16.89 0.51
N VAL A 316 7.90 -16.41 0.43
CA VAL A 316 8.34 -15.49 -0.62
C VAL A 316 8.23 -16.18 -1.98
N ASN A 317 7.23 -15.79 -2.77
CA ASN A 317 7.05 -16.27 -4.15
C ASN A 317 7.11 -15.09 -5.12
N PHE A 318 8.08 -15.09 -6.01
CA PHE A 318 8.32 -14.00 -6.95
C PHE A 318 7.60 -14.15 -8.29
N ASP A 319 6.85 -15.23 -8.47
CA ASP A 319 5.98 -15.45 -9.62
C ASP A 319 4.51 -15.12 -9.26
N PRO A 320 3.99 -13.95 -9.68
CA PRO A 320 2.59 -13.59 -9.47
C PRO A 320 1.68 -14.43 -10.35
N ASP A 321 0.39 -14.46 -10.00
CA ASP A 321 -0.63 -15.09 -10.84
C ASP A 321 -0.74 -14.37 -12.20
N ARG A 322 -0.42 -15.10 -13.28
CA ARG A 322 -0.46 -14.61 -14.66
C ARG A 322 -1.82 -14.80 -15.32
N GLN A 323 -2.78 -15.46 -14.67
CA GLN A 323 -4.09 -15.75 -15.22
C GLN A 323 -5.16 -14.76 -14.75
N SER A 324 -4.96 -14.13 -13.59
CA SER A 324 -5.89 -13.14 -13.07
C SER A 324 -5.47 -11.71 -13.43
N THR A 325 -6.49 -10.88 -13.61
CA THR A 325 -6.42 -9.43 -13.82
C THR A 325 -6.80 -8.73 -12.52
N TYR A 326 -5.93 -7.84 -12.04
CA TYR A 326 -6.22 -6.96 -10.92
C TYR A 326 -5.60 -5.59 -11.20
N MET A 327 -6.43 -4.63 -11.58
CA MET A 327 -6.08 -3.23 -11.76
C MET A 327 -6.65 -2.43 -10.58
N GLN A 328 -5.82 -1.58 -9.98
CA GLN A 328 -6.26 -0.63 -8.97
C GLN A 328 -5.71 0.76 -9.31
N GLU A 329 -6.61 1.73 -9.38
CA GLU A 329 -6.33 3.14 -9.66
C GLU A 329 -6.99 4.04 -8.61
N GLN A 330 -6.44 5.25 -8.41
CA GLN A 330 -7.02 6.30 -7.59
C GLN A 330 -7.57 7.42 -8.46
N LEU A 331 -8.90 7.57 -8.47
CA LEU A 331 -9.60 8.63 -9.19
C LEU A 331 -9.53 9.91 -8.37
N PHE A 332 -8.61 10.80 -8.76
CA PHE A 332 -8.45 12.09 -8.10
C PHE A 332 -9.65 13.01 -8.37
N VAL A 333 -10.24 13.52 -7.29
CA VAL A 333 -11.36 14.45 -7.38
C VAL A 333 -10.85 15.88 -7.49
N ARG A 334 -11.29 16.58 -8.53
CA ARG A 334 -11.07 18.01 -8.77
C ARG A 334 -12.41 18.67 -9.08
N ASN A 335 -12.72 19.76 -8.38
CA ASN A 335 -13.97 20.50 -8.57
C ASN A 335 -15.21 19.58 -8.54
N GLN A 336 -15.30 18.75 -7.50
CA GLN A 336 -16.40 17.81 -7.27
C GLN A 336 -16.51 16.65 -8.28
N ARG A 337 -15.48 16.42 -9.11
CA ARG A 337 -15.54 15.46 -10.22
C ARG A 337 -14.24 14.72 -10.42
N PHE A 338 -14.31 13.58 -11.07
CA PHE A 338 -13.15 12.82 -11.51
C PHE A 338 -13.34 12.44 -12.98
N ASP A 339 -12.24 12.47 -13.74
CA ASP A 339 -12.15 12.03 -15.12
C ASP A 339 -10.75 11.46 -15.35
N LYS A 340 -10.68 10.16 -15.61
CA LYS A 340 -9.40 9.46 -15.80
C LYS A 340 -9.59 8.41 -16.88
N THR A 341 -8.69 8.42 -17.86
CA THR A 341 -8.47 7.30 -18.77
C THR A 341 -7.48 6.34 -18.13
N ILE A 342 -7.79 5.06 -18.17
CA ILE A 342 -6.97 3.95 -17.67
C ILE A 342 -6.66 3.08 -18.89
N ASP A 343 -5.41 3.10 -19.34
CA ASP A 343 -4.93 2.32 -20.48
C ASP A 343 -4.23 1.05 -19.97
N MET A 344 -4.90 -0.10 -20.07
CA MET A 344 -4.33 -1.41 -19.74
C MET A 344 -3.81 -2.15 -20.99
N SER A 345 -3.87 -1.52 -22.17
CA SER A 345 -3.53 -2.15 -23.45
C SER A 345 -2.03 -2.37 -23.60
N ARG A 346 -1.23 -1.53 -22.94
CA ARG A 346 0.24 -1.50 -22.97
C ARG A 346 0.88 -2.68 -22.24
N ASP A 347 0.23 -3.18 -21.20
CA ASP A 347 0.76 -4.20 -20.30
C ASP A 347 -0.12 -5.46 -20.28
N PRO A 348 -0.20 -6.21 -21.41
CA PRO A 348 -1.12 -7.34 -21.56
C PRO A 348 -0.80 -8.53 -20.64
N THR A 349 0.44 -8.66 -20.16
CA THR A 349 0.84 -9.68 -19.19
C THR A 349 0.38 -9.32 -17.78
N MET A 350 0.25 -8.02 -17.49
CA MET A 350 -0.29 -7.51 -16.25
C MET A 350 -1.82 -7.57 -16.24
N TYR A 351 -2.44 -7.30 -17.39
CA TYR A 351 -3.89 -7.29 -17.57
C TYR A 351 -4.32 -8.28 -18.66
N PRO A 352 -4.26 -9.60 -18.37
CA PRO A 352 -4.44 -10.62 -19.39
C PRO A 352 -5.89 -10.76 -19.88
N PHE A 353 -6.87 -10.48 -19.01
CA PHE A 353 -8.29 -10.71 -19.26
C PHE A 353 -8.62 -12.14 -19.72
N PHE A 354 -8.14 -13.17 -19.00
CA PHE A 354 -8.45 -14.57 -19.32
C PHE A 354 -9.90 -14.95 -19.04
N GLY A 355 -10.45 -14.58 -17.88
CA GLY A 355 -11.84 -14.84 -17.48
C GLY A 355 -12.89 -14.18 -18.39
N ASP A 356 -14.15 -14.58 -18.23
CA ASP A 356 -15.27 -14.10 -19.06
C ASP A 356 -15.96 -12.86 -18.49
N ASN A 357 -15.95 -12.71 -17.15
CA ASN A 357 -16.67 -11.67 -16.43
C ASN A 357 -15.75 -10.98 -15.43
N TYR A 358 -15.87 -9.66 -15.36
CA TYR A 358 -15.12 -8.80 -14.46
C TYR A 358 -16.07 -7.91 -13.69
N VAL A 359 -15.55 -7.33 -12.62
CA VAL A 359 -16.25 -6.31 -11.85
C VAL A 359 -15.40 -5.06 -11.78
N LEU A 360 -16.06 -3.91 -11.88
CA LEU A 360 -15.48 -2.61 -11.64
C LEU A 360 -16.03 -2.07 -10.33
N GLU A 361 -15.17 -2.00 -9.32
CA GLU A 361 -15.51 -1.53 -7.98
C GLU A 361 -15.04 -0.09 -7.79
N PHE A 362 -15.88 0.69 -7.11
CA PHE A 362 -15.56 2.02 -6.63
C PHE A 362 -15.66 2.02 -5.12
N TYR A 363 -14.59 2.43 -4.46
CA TYR A 363 -14.48 2.35 -3.02
C TYR A 363 -13.87 3.62 -2.44
N TYR A 364 -14.41 4.08 -1.32
CA TYR A 364 -13.84 5.17 -0.54
C TYR A 364 -13.89 4.82 0.94
N ASN A 365 -12.71 4.78 1.55
CA ASN A 365 -12.53 4.61 2.98
C ASN A 365 -12.43 5.99 3.64
N PRO A 366 -13.37 6.41 4.52
CA PRO A 366 -13.26 7.69 5.22
C PRO A 366 -12.00 7.77 6.10
N ARG A 367 -11.53 6.63 6.63
CA ARG A 367 -10.30 6.57 7.42
C ARG A 367 -9.05 6.78 6.60
N SER A 368 -9.05 6.62 5.27
CA SER A 368 -7.89 6.98 4.42
C SER A 368 -7.91 8.43 3.94
N ALA A 369 -9.03 9.13 4.12
CA ALA A 369 -9.18 10.51 3.67
C ALA A 369 -8.19 11.47 4.37
N PRO A 370 -7.68 12.50 3.67
CA PRO A 370 -6.97 13.59 4.33
C PRO A 370 -7.77 14.21 5.49
N GLU A 371 -7.06 14.72 6.49
CA GLU A 371 -7.68 15.11 7.75
C GLU A 371 -8.75 16.20 7.58
N HIS A 372 -8.54 17.16 6.68
CA HIS A 372 -9.51 18.22 6.39
C HIS A 372 -10.80 17.73 5.71
N ILE A 373 -10.78 16.54 5.09
CA ILE A 373 -11.98 15.89 4.58
C ILE A 373 -12.66 15.10 5.70
N GLN A 374 -11.88 14.43 6.55
CA GLN A 374 -12.40 13.78 7.75
C GLN A 374 -13.05 14.76 8.73
N ASP A 375 -12.66 16.05 8.74
CA ASP A 375 -13.33 17.06 9.56
C ASP A 375 -14.83 17.17 9.22
N LYS A 376 -15.23 16.86 7.98
CA LYS A 376 -16.65 16.77 7.60
C LYS A 376 -17.21 15.35 7.64
N PHE A 377 -16.40 14.35 7.30
CA PHE A 377 -16.85 12.96 7.19
C PHE A 377 -16.85 12.20 8.52
N GLY A 378 -16.08 12.68 9.48
CA GLY A 378 -15.76 11.96 10.69
C GLY A 378 -14.67 10.90 10.46
N TRP A 379 -14.47 10.05 11.46
CA TRP A 379 -13.47 8.97 11.38
C TRP A 379 -14.05 7.76 10.67
N ASN A 380 -15.32 7.47 10.91
CA ASN A 380 -15.98 6.26 10.46
C ASN A 380 -16.99 6.55 9.34
N GLY A 381 -17.02 7.76 8.77
CA GLY A 381 -17.98 8.15 7.74
C GLY A 381 -19.37 8.49 8.28
N GLU A 382 -19.51 8.74 9.58
CA GLU A 382 -20.73 9.21 10.23
C GLU A 382 -21.29 10.45 9.52
N GLY A 383 -20.42 11.36 9.09
CA GLY A 383 -20.75 12.59 8.37
C GLY A 383 -20.89 12.45 6.86
N MET A 384 -20.94 11.22 6.32
CA MET A 384 -21.18 10.97 4.89
C MET A 384 -22.61 10.47 4.63
N THR A 385 -23.21 10.93 3.54
CA THR A 385 -24.43 10.36 2.97
C THR A 385 -24.39 10.45 1.44
N ASP A 386 -25.23 9.67 0.76
CA ASP A 386 -25.49 9.76 -0.67
C ASP A 386 -27.01 9.78 -0.84
N LYS A 387 -27.59 10.96 -1.06
CA LYS A 387 -29.06 11.12 -1.06
C LYS A 387 -29.72 10.48 -2.28
N GLU A 388 -29.08 10.57 -3.43
CA GLU A 388 -29.61 10.01 -4.67
C GLU A 388 -29.49 8.49 -4.70
N ASN A 389 -28.40 7.95 -4.14
CA ASN A 389 -28.15 6.52 -4.09
C ASN A 389 -27.70 6.05 -2.69
N PRO A 390 -28.62 5.99 -1.70
CA PRO A 390 -28.26 5.62 -0.32
C PRO A 390 -27.59 4.25 -0.19
N THR A 391 -27.82 3.34 -1.12
CA THR A 391 -27.21 2.00 -1.18
C THR A 391 -25.71 2.03 -1.45
N ASN A 392 -25.16 3.15 -1.92
CA ASN A 392 -23.71 3.33 -2.10
C ASN A 392 -22.98 3.47 -0.75
N MET A 393 -23.68 3.92 0.30
CA MET A 393 -23.13 4.06 1.66
C MET A 393 -23.28 2.73 2.41
N ARG A 394 -22.18 2.00 2.54
CA ARG A 394 -22.19 0.61 3.01
C ARG A 394 -21.45 0.46 4.33
N THR A 395 -22.06 -0.23 5.28
CA THR A 395 -21.49 -0.53 6.62
C THR A 395 -21.11 -1.99 6.83
N ASP A 396 -21.49 -2.85 5.89
CA ASP A 396 -21.18 -4.28 5.88
C ASP A 396 -19.80 -4.58 5.26
N ILE A 397 -19.25 -3.65 4.49
CA ILE A 397 -17.93 -3.80 3.84
C ILE A 397 -16.80 -3.73 4.86
N ARG A 398 -16.90 -2.82 5.83
CA ARG A 398 -15.95 -2.68 6.95
C ARG A 398 -16.77 -2.45 8.22
N PRO A 399 -16.76 -3.41 9.17
CA PRO A 399 -17.53 -3.28 10.40
C PRO A 399 -17.20 -1.99 11.17
N GLY A 400 -18.23 -1.27 11.61
CA GLY A 400 -18.06 -0.01 12.36
C GLY A 400 -17.69 1.20 11.49
N MET A 401 -17.73 1.08 10.16
CA MET A 401 -17.40 2.16 9.24
C MET A 401 -18.40 2.25 8.09
N LYS A 402 -18.84 3.47 7.76
CA LYS A 402 -19.64 3.78 6.58
C LYS A 402 -18.72 4.14 5.42
N CYS A 403 -18.59 3.23 4.47
CA CYS A 403 -17.76 3.41 3.27
C CYS A 403 -18.62 3.74 2.06
N LEU A 404 -18.03 4.39 1.06
CA LEU A 404 -18.58 4.30 -0.31
C LEU A 404 -18.21 2.94 -0.88
N TYR A 405 -19.19 2.20 -1.41
CA TYR A 405 -18.93 1.02 -2.23
C TYR A 405 -19.99 0.83 -3.31
N LEU A 406 -19.54 0.79 -4.58
CA LEU A 406 -20.34 0.45 -5.75
C LEU A 406 -19.60 -0.60 -6.57
N SER A 407 -20.29 -1.62 -7.06
CA SER A 407 -19.74 -2.64 -7.96
C SER A 407 -20.58 -2.72 -9.22
N LEU A 408 -19.95 -2.58 -10.38
CA LEU A 408 -20.59 -2.63 -11.70
C LEU A 408 -20.02 -3.82 -12.49
N PRO A 409 -20.86 -4.73 -13.01
CA PRO A 409 -20.39 -5.82 -13.84
C PRO A 409 -19.93 -5.32 -15.21
N ILE A 410 -18.87 -5.91 -15.74
CA ILE A 410 -18.37 -5.65 -17.09
C ILE A 410 -17.84 -6.94 -17.70
N SER A 411 -18.29 -7.27 -18.92
CA SER A 411 -17.87 -8.51 -19.57
C SER A 411 -16.54 -8.34 -20.33
N LYS A 412 -15.86 -9.46 -20.55
CA LYS A 412 -14.69 -9.53 -21.44
C LYS A 412 -14.96 -8.92 -22.81
N ASP A 413 -16.11 -9.24 -23.40
CA ASP A 413 -16.50 -8.75 -24.72
C ASP A 413 -16.67 -7.22 -24.74
N GLN A 414 -17.11 -6.61 -23.64
CA GLN A 414 -17.16 -5.15 -23.51
C GLN A 414 -15.75 -4.57 -23.48
N ILE A 415 -14.87 -5.08 -22.60
CA ILE A 415 -13.51 -4.56 -22.39
C ILE A 415 -12.65 -4.72 -23.66
N LEU A 416 -12.80 -5.84 -24.36
CA LEU A 416 -12.00 -6.17 -25.55
C LEU A 416 -12.71 -5.83 -26.85
N LEU A 417 -13.85 -5.11 -26.80
CA LEU A 417 -14.65 -4.71 -27.97
C LEU A 417 -14.95 -5.86 -28.95
N ARG A 418 -15.32 -7.02 -28.40
CA ARG A 418 -15.59 -8.26 -29.16
C ARG A 418 -17.08 -8.47 -29.43
N GLY A 419 -17.38 -9.36 -30.37
CA GLY A 419 -18.75 -9.75 -30.70
C GLY A 419 -19.60 -8.55 -31.11
N LYS A 420 -20.72 -8.35 -30.42
CA LYS A 420 -21.66 -7.24 -30.68
C LYS A 420 -21.09 -5.86 -30.36
N TYR A 421 -19.97 -5.77 -29.63
CA TYR A 421 -19.35 -4.52 -29.24
C TYR A 421 -18.30 -4.01 -30.22
N ARG A 422 -17.93 -4.79 -31.24
CA ARG A 422 -16.98 -4.39 -32.27
C ARG A 422 -17.48 -3.15 -33.01
N GLY A 423 -16.69 -2.08 -33.03
CA GLY A 423 -17.06 -0.81 -33.64
C GLY A 423 -18.10 0.01 -32.86
N THR A 424 -18.40 -0.38 -31.62
CA THR A 424 -19.25 0.38 -30.70
C THR A 424 -18.42 0.92 -29.53
N THR A 425 -19.01 1.78 -28.72
CA THR A 425 -18.39 2.28 -27.48
C THR A 425 -19.27 1.85 -26.30
N PRO A 426 -19.00 0.69 -25.67
CA PRO A 426 -19.73 0.24 -24.51
C PRO A 426 -19.70 1.28 -23.38
N VAL A 427 -20.86 1.56 -22.81
CA VAL A 427 -21.02 2.51 -21.69
C VAL A 427 -21.74 1.82 -20.54
N ILE A 428 -21.19 1.95 -19.33
CA ILE A 428 -21.77 1.47 -18.08
C ILE A 428 -21.94 2.67 -17.15
N LYS A 429 -23.11 2.81 -16.52
CA LYS A 429 -23.45 3.94 -15.65
C LYS A 429 -23.94 3.43 -14.30
N SER A 430 -23.62 4.14 -13.22
CA SER A 430 -24.31 3.98 -11.95
C SER A 430 -25.74 4.53 -12.04
N ALA A 431 -26.59 4.13 -11.09
CA ALA A 431 -27.85 4.82 -10.87
C ALA A 431 -27.58 6.31 -10.55
N GLY A 432 -28.50 7.20 -10.98
CA GLY A 432 -28.38 8.65 -10.79
C GLY A 432 -27.28 9.35 -11.61
N TYR A 433 -26.53 8.65 -12.48
CA TYR A 433 -25.55 9.35 -13.32
C TYR A 433 -26.24 10.21 -14.39
N HIS A 434 -25.95 11.50 -14.35
CA HIS A 434 -26.38 12.47 -15.35
C HIS A 434 -25.17 12.99 -16.15
N ASP A 435 -25.25 12.93 -17.48
CA ASP A 435 -24.26 13.58 -18.35
C ASP A 435 -24.36 15.09 -18.12
N THR A 436 -23.22 15.77 -18.03
CA THR A 436 -23.20 17.20 -17.71
C THR A 436 -22.50 17.98 -18.81
N GLU A 437 -23.05 19.13 -19.18
CA GLU A 437 -22.45 20.04 -20.17
C GLU A 437 -21.22 20.82 -19.64
N LYS A 438 -20.96 20.75 -18.33
CA LYS A 438 -19.80 21.41 -17.71
C LYS A 438 -18.50 20.68 -18.10
N ASP A 439 -17.59 21.43 -18.70
CA ASP A 439 -16.30 20.94 -19.16
C ASP A 439 -15.45 20.41 -17.99
N TYR A 440 -14.94 19.18 -18.10
CA TYR A 440 -14.07 18.54 -17.11
C TYR A 440 -12.70 19.25 -16.99
N THR A 441 -12.40 20.16 -17.90
CA THR A 441 -11.14 20.92 -17.97
C THR A 441 -11.24 22.32 -17.35
N HIS A 442 -12.44 22.85 -17.11
CA HIS A 442 -12.61 24.20 -16.57
C HIS A 442 -12.46 24.20 -15.04
N THR A 443 -11.35 24.77 -14.57
CA THR A 443 -11.32 25.39 -13.24
C THR A 443 -12.39 26.46 -13.22
N ALA A 444 -13.38 26.34 -12.33
CA ALA A 444 -14.22 27.49 -12.02
C ALA A 444 -13.28 28.63 -11.59
N THR A 445 -13.18 29.65 -12.44
CA THR A 445 -12.50 30.92 -12.14
C THR A 445 -13.38 31.84 -11.31
N GLY A 446 -14.58 31.40 -10.93
CA GLY A 446 -15.34 32.02 -9.86
C GLY A 446 -14.62 31.76 -8.54
N GLU A 447 -14.51 32.81 -7.71
CA GLU A 447 -14.08 32.66 -6.32
C GLU A 447 -14.73 31.40 -5.73
N PRO A 448 -13.95 30.48 -5.12
CA PRO A 448 -14.57 29.43 -4.37
C PRO A 448 -15.49 30.11 -3.36
N ASP A 449 -16.79 29.82 -3.41
CA ASP A 449 -17.69 30.12 -2.30
C ASP A 449 -17.29 29.15 -1.19
N ILE A 450 -16.15 29.47 -0.57
CA ILE A 450 -15.73 28.90 0.69
C ILE A 450 -16.86 29.35 1.63
N PRO A 451 -17.64 28.43 2.21
CA PRO A 451 -18.43 28.78 3.37
C PRO A 451 -17.39 29.13 4.44
N ILE A 452 -16.97 30.39 4.46
CA ILE A 452 -16.26 30.96 5.58
C ILE A 452 -17.18 30.63 6.75
N LEU A 453 -16.60 30.03 7.79
CA LEU A 453 -17.18 29.91 9.12
C LEU A 453 -17.65 31.30 9.58
N ARG A 454 -18.78 31.77 9.08
CA ARG A 454 -19.49 32.92 9.60
C ARG A 454 -20.29 32.36 10.75
N GLY A 455 -19.69 32.48 11.94
CA GLY A 455 -20.40 32.31 13.18
C GLY A 455 -21.71 33.09 13.13
N GLN A 456 -22.80 32.39 13.42
CA GLN A 456 -23.97 32.96 14.03
C GLN A 456 -24.11 32.35 15.42
#